data_AF-A0A533UEJ4-F1
#
_entry.id   AF-A0A533UEJ4-F1
#
_cell.length_a   1.000
_cell.length_b   1.000
_cell.length_c   1.000
_cell.angle_alpha   90.00
_cell.angle_beta   90.00
_cell.angle_gamma   90.00
#
_symmetry.space_group_name_H-M   'P 1'
#
loop_
_entity.id
_entity.type
_entity.pdbx_description
1 polymer ?
#
loop_
_entity_poly.entity_id
_entity_poly.type
_entity_poly.pdbx_seq_one_letter_code
_entity_poly.pdbx_strand_id
1 'polypeptide(L)'
;MNYKDSLDALMTILNLGGKITQASNQLSSMLNGLKYYSLEVTINGDHYLIQSFEQEAIALFNMAMNILYDKKTSIKKIEKTCT
;
A
#
# COMPACT_ATOMS: atom_id res chain seq x y z
N MET A 1 8.62 13.91 8.88
CA MET A 1 7.36 14.13 8.14
C MET A 1 6.22 14.10 9.14
N ASN A 2 5.22 14.97 9.01
CA ASN A 2 4.07 15.03 9.91
C ASN A 2 2.85 14.57 9.11
N TYR A 3 2.35 13.38 9.43
CA TYR A 3 1.25 12.74 8.68
C TYR A 3 -0.03 12.82 9.48
N LYS A 4 -1.16 13.04 8.81
CA LYS A 4 -2.48 13.09 9.45
C LYS A 4 -2.99 11.71 9.84
N ASP A 5 -2.75 10.73 8.98
CA ASP A 5 -3.09 9.32 9.17
C ASP A 5 -2.20 8.45 8.24
N SER A 6 -2.42 7.15 8.28
CA SER A 6 -1.66 6.14 7.53
C SER A 6 -1.90 6.23 6.03
N LEU A 7 -3.08 6.68 5.60
CA LEU A 7 -3.38 6.88 4.18
C LEU A 7 -2.62 8.11 3.66
N ASP A 8 -2.62 9.20 4.42
CA ASP A 8 -1.84 10.41 4.15
C ASP A 8 -0.34 10.12 4.09
N ALA A 9 0.16 9.28 5.00
CA ALA A 9 1.55 8.79 4.96
C ALA A 9 1.86 8.02 3.67
N LEU A 10 1.00 7.08 3.30
CA LEU A 10 1.16 6.30 2.06
C LEU A 10 1.17 7.23 0.84
N MET A 11 0.16 8.10 0.73
CA MET A 11 0.02 8.99 -0.43
C MET A 11 1.18 9.98 -0.55
N THR A 12 1.64 10.53 0.58
CA THR A 12 2.80 11.43 0.58
C THR A 12 4.05 10.72 0.09
N ILE A 13 4.32 9.51 0.59
CA ILE A 13 5.51 8.74 0.18
C ILE A 13 5.44 8.40 -1.31
N LEU A 14 4.28 7.96 -1.82
CA LEU A 14 4.11 7.65 -3.23
C LEU A 14 4.25 8.87 -4.14
N ASN A 15 3.68 10.01 -3.74
CA ASN A 15 3.77 11.27 -4.50
C ASN A 15 5.21 11.81 -4.58
N LEU A 16 6.06 11.47 -3.59
CA LEU A 16 7.48 11.80 -3.58
C LEU A 16 8.35 10.80 -4.35
N GLY A 17 7.75 9.87 -5.10
CA GLY A 17 8.45 8.85 -5.89
C GLY A 17 8.79 7.58 -5.11
N GLY A 18 8.26 7.42 -3.89
CA GLY A 18 8.34 6.18 -3.16
C GLY A 18 7.51 5.05 -3.79
N LYS A 19 7.73 3.82 -3.32
CA LYS A 19 7.04 2.63 -3.82
C LYS A 19 6.68 1.68 -2.69
N ILE A 20 5.53 1.02 -2.82
CA ILE A 20 5.18 -0.14 -1.99
C ILE A 20 6.12 -1.29 -2.34
N THR A 21 6.82 -1.84 -1.35
CA THR A 21 7.74 -2.96 -1.50
C THR A 21 7.12 -4.27 -1.01
N GLN A 22 6.30 -4.21 0.04
CA GLN A 22 5.61 -5.35 0.59
C GLN A 22 4.22 -4.95 1.06
N ALA A 23 3.21 -5.76 0.72
CA ALA A 23 1.85 -5.55 1.15
C ALA A 23 1.13 -6.90 1.24
N SER A 24 0.39 -7.12 2.31
CA SER A 24 -0.51 -8.27 2.41
C SER A 24 -1.66 -8.11 1.41
N ASN A 25 -2.09 -9.18 0.76
CA ASN A 25 -3.29 -9.17 -0.08
C ASN A 25 -4.59 -9.39 0.72
N GLN A 26 -4.50 -9.39 2.05
CA GLN A 26 -5.61 -9.62 2.97
C GLN A 26 -5.57 -8.62 4.13
N LEU A 27 -6.76 -8.19 4.56
CA LEU A 27 -6.96 -7.48 5.82
C LEU A 27 -6.92 -8.49 6.98
N SER A 28 -6.11 -8.21 8.00
CA SER A 28 -5.97 -9.10 9.16
C SER A 28 -6.90 -8.69 10.31
N SER A 29 -7.18 -9.64 11.20
CA SER A 29 -7.87 -9.40 12.47
C SER A 29 -6.98 -9.82 13.63
N MET A 30 -6.90 -8.98 14.64
CA MET A 30 -6.22 -9.28 15.90
C MET A 30 -7.07 -10.20 16.79
N LEU A 31 -6.45 -10.77 17.83
CA LEU A 31 -7.13 -11.68 18.78
C LEU A 31 -8.33 -11.01 19.49
N ASN A 32 -8.28 -9.69 19.68
CA ASN A 32 -9.37 -8.91 20.26
C ASN A 32 -10.44 -8.48 19.23
N GLY A 33 -10.35 -8.96 17.98
CA GLY A 33 -11.28 -8.64 16.91
C GLY A 33 -10.97 -7.35 16.15
N LEU A 34 -9.95 -6.58 16.56
CA LEU A 34 -9.60 -5.35 15.87
C LEU A 34 -9.05 -5.64 14.47
N LYS A 35 -9.49 -4.86 13.49
CA LYS A 35 -8.94 -4.95 12.13
C LYS A 35 -7.56 -4.31 12.11
N TYR A 36 -6.65 -4.91 11.35
CA TYR A 36 -5.26 -4.48 11.24
C TYR A 36 -4.79 -4.62 9.80
N TYR A 37 -4.02 -3.62 9.35
CA TYR A 37 -3.32 -3.70 8.08
C TYR A 37 -1.99 -2.98 8.14
N SER A 38 -0.99 -3.56 7.49
CA SER A 38 0.33 -2.96 7.33
C SER A 38 0.93 -3.21 5.97
N LEU A 39 1.77 -2.29 5.54
CA LEU A 39 2.56 -2.40 4.32
C LEU A 39 3.92 -1.73 4.50
N GLU A 40 4.88 -2.15 3.68
CA GLU A 40 6.20 -1.55 3.62
C GLU A 40 6.33 -0.69 2.36
N VAL A 41 6.95 0.47 2.54
CA VAL A 41 7.29 1.38 1.45
C VAL A 41 8.77 1.75 1.52
N THR A 42 9.34 2.03 0.34
CA THR A 42 10.69 2.56 0.21
C THR A 42 10.67 3.88 -0.54
N ILE A 43 11.45 4.84 -0.06
CA ILE A 43 11.71 6.11 -0.72
C ILE A 43 13.17 6.52 -0.48
N ASN A 44 13.90 6.91 -1.53
CA ASN A 44 15.30 7.36 -1.44
C ASN A 44 16.26 6.37 -0.74
N GLY A 45 15.95 5.07 -0.74
CA GLY A 45 16.73 4.04 -0.06
C GLY A 45 16.30 3.78 1.41
N ASP A 46 15.46 4.64 1.98
CA ASP A 46 14.88 4.45 3.30
C ASP A 46 13.65 3.56 3.25
N HIS A 47 13.49 2.72 4.27
CA HIS A 47 12.38 1.78 4.42
C HIS A 47 11.46 2.21 5.56
N TYR A 48 10.15 2.22 5.30
CA TYR A 48 9.12 2.59 6.27
C TYR A 48 8.04 1.53 6.34
N LEU A 49 7.58 1.23 7.56
CA LEU A 49 6.39 0.43 7.83
C LEU A 49 5.22 1.39 8.10
N ILE A 50 4.15 1.27 7.30
CA ILE A 50 2.89 1.95 7.56
C ILE A 50 1.91 0.91 8.10
N GLN A 51 1.33 1.19 9.26
CA GLN A 51 0.39 0.30 9.94
C GLN A 51 -0.82 1.08 10.44
N SER A 52 -1.98 0.45 10.40
CA SER A 52 -3.25 1.07 10.76
C SER A 52 -4.21 0.05 11.35
N PHE A 53 -5.25 0.56 12.04
CA PHE A 53 -6.23 -0.25 12.75
C PHE A 53 -7.65 0.14 12.36
N GLU A 54 -8.61 -0.75 12.60
CA GLU A 54 -10.04 -0.48 12.44
C GLU A 54 -10.40 0.07 11.04
N GLN A 55 -11.07 1.23 10.98
CA GLN A 55 -11.49 1.86 9.73
C GLN A 55 -10.30 2.32 8.88
N GLU A 56 -9.23 2.76 9.54
CA GLU A 56 -8.02 3.19 8.86
C GLU A 56 -7.30 2.02 8.19
N ALA A 57 -7.32 0.84 8.82
CA ALA A 57 -6.82 -0.40 8.22
C ALA A 57 -7.56 -0.77 6.94
N ILE A 58 -8.89 -0.65 6.95
CA ILE A 58 -9.72 -0.93 5.77
C ILE A 58 -9.40 0.07 4.64
N ALA A 59 -9.29 1.36 4.97
CA ALA A 59 -8.98 2.40 4.01
C ALA A 59 -7.58 2.20 3.39
N LEU A 60 -6.58 1.92 4.23
CA LEU A 60 -5.21 1.66 3.78
C LEU A 60 -5.14 0.40 2.91
N PHE A 61 -5.82 -0.67 3.29
CA PHE A 61 -5.91 -1.91 2.51
C PHE A 61 -6.50 -1.66 1.13
N ASN A 62 -7.68 -1.04 1.05
CA ASN A 62 -8.36 -0.77 -0.21
C ASN A 62 -7.49 0.07 -1.15
N MET A 63 -6.83 1.09 -0.61
CA MET A 63 -5.94 1.95 -1.40
C MET A 63 -4.71 1.20 -1.91
N ALA A 64 -4.04 0.45 -1.04
CA ALA A 64 -2.89 -0.37 -1.42
C ALA A 64 -3.26 -1.40 -2.50
N MET A 65 -4.41 -2.06 -2.36
CA MET A 65 -4.90 -3.00 -3.37
C MET A 65 -5.19 -2.30 -4.69
N ASN A 66 -5.88 -1.15 -4.69
CA ASN A 66 -6.18 -0.40 -5.91
C ASN A 66 -4.90 -0.05 -6.68
N ILE A 67 -3.90 0.50 -5.99
CA ILE A 67 -2.60 0.87 -6.59
C ILE A 67 -1.87 -0.35 -7.16
N LEU A 68 -1.86 -1.48 -6.44
CA LEU A 68 -1.16 -2.69 -6.87
C LEU A 68 -1.89 -3.41 -8.01
N TYR A 69 -3.23 -3.38 -8.03
CA TYR A 69 -4.03 -3.95 -9.11
C TYR A 69 -3.98 -3.10 -10.38
N ASP A 70 -4.05 -1.77 -10.29
CA ASP A 70 -3.86 -0.88 -11.43
C ASP A 70 -2.49 -1.08 -12.08
N LYS A 71 -1.43 -1.23 -11.28
CA LYS A 71 -0.11 -1.59 -11.81
C LYS A 71 -0.11 -2.95 -12.52
N LYS A 72 -0.82 -3.96 -12.01
CA LYS A 72 -0.93 -5.28 -12.66
C LYS A 72 -1.71 -5.21 -13.98
N THR A 73 -2.78 -4.43 -14.06
CA THR A 73 -3.55 -4.27 -15.31
C THR A 73 -2.76 -3.47 -16.35
N SER A 74 -1.97 -2.48 -15.95
CA SER A 74 -1.04 -1.77 -16.84
C SER A 74 0.08 -2.68 -17.37
N ILE A 75 0.68 -3.54 -16.53
CA ILE A 75 1.73 -4.47 -16.97
C ILE A 75 1.18 -5.50 -17.96
N LYS A 76 -0.01 -6.05 -17.72
CA LYS A 76 -0.67 -6.97 -18.66
C LYS A 76 -0.95 -6.36 -20.03
N LYS A 77 -1.14 -5.04 -20.13
CA LYS A 77 -1.27 -4.35 -21.43
C LYS A 77 0.05 -4.25 -22.19
N ILE A 78 1.19 -4.41 -21.52
CA ILE A 78 2.53 -4.41 -22.11
C ILE A 78 3.01 -5.87 -22.25
N GLU A 79 2.22 -6.70 -22.93
CA GLU A 79 2.75 -7.94 -23.50
C GLU A 79 3.29 -7.58 -24.89
N LYS A 80 4.59 -7.80 -25.09
CA LYS A 80 5.24 -7.59 -26.38
C LYS A 80 4.62 -8.57 -27.37
N THR A 81 3.79 -8.09 -28.29
CA THR A 81 3.43 -8.86 -29.49
C THR A 81 4.68 -9.01 -30.33
N CYS A 82 5.36 -10.15 -30.20
CA CYS A 82 6.28 -10.62 -31.22
C CYS A 82 5.44 -11.32 -32.29
N THR A 83 5.21 -10.64 -33.41
CA THR A 83 4.86 -11.24 -34.70
C THR A 83 5.64 -10.52 -35.77
#